data_AF-A0A0R3WRK2-F1
#
_entry.id   AF-A0A0R3WRK2-F1
#
_cell.length_a   1.000
_cell.length_b   1.000
_cell.length_c   1.000
_cell.angle_alpha   90.00
_cell.angle_beta   90.00
_cell.angle_gamma   90.00
#
_symmetry.space_group_name_H-M   'P 1'
#
loop_
_entity.id
_entity.type
_entity.pdbx_description
1 polymer ?
#
loop_
_entity_poly.entity_id
_entity_poly.type
_entity_poly.pdbx_seq_one_letter_code
_entity_poly.pdbx_strand_id
1 'polypeptide(L)'
;MQSDHDATISEQQIQELGKKIASSEISEQSFVLKTPKGTRDRSPVQMRILEQVFGVIQDCFKRHDAVSIETPVFELKEVLTGKYGEESKLIYNLEDQGGELLSLRYDLTVPFARYVAMNKIMSIKRYQIGKVYRRDQPAMNRGRFREFYQCVSVFGLCVFLYHSSHYFVGIWKGPVCRYFDPGRRG
;
A
#
# COMPACT_ATOMS: atom_id res chain seq x y z
N MET A 1 -47.77 -39.07 -43.45
CA MET A 1 -46.36 -38.79 -43.79
C MET A 1 -46.16 -37.30 -43.60
N GLN A 2 -45.74 -36.88 -42.39
CA GLN A 2 -45.25 -35.53 -42.15
C GLN A 2 -43.92 -35.40 -42.91
N SER A 3 -43.83 -34.46 -43.85
CA SER A 3 -42.60 -34.11 -44.53
C SER A 3 -41.84 -33.10 -43.68
N ASP A 4 -40.59 -33.43 -43.38
CA ASP A 4 -39.65 -32.67 -42.56
C ASP A 4 -39.46 -31.24 -43.08
N HIS A 5 -39.65 -30.25 -42.21
CA HIS A 5 -39.28 -28.86 -42.46
C HIS A 5 -37.78 -28.70 -42.24
N ASP A 6 -36.99 -28.87 -43.30
CA ASP A 6 -35.60 -28.44 -43.31
C ASP A 6 -35.54 -26.91 -43.22
N ALA A 7 -35.12 -26.41 -42.06
CA ALA A 7 -34.87 -25.00 -41.82
C ALA A 7 -33.56 -24.61 -42.53
N THR A 8 -33.65 -24.31 -43.82
CA THR A 8 -32.53 -23.74 -44.60
C THR A 8 -32.19 -22.37 -44.00
N ILE A 9 -31.11 -22.32 -43.23
CA ILE A 9 -30.54 -21.09 -42.69
C ILE A 9 -30.29 -20.14 -43.86
N SER A 10 -30.88 -18.95 -43.84
CA SER A 10 -30.77 -18.01 -44.95
C SER A 10 -29.32 -17.52 -45.07
N GLU A 11 -28.85 -17.26 -46.29
CA GLU A 11 -27.51 -16.71 -46.54
C GLU A 11 -27.26 -15.42 -45.73
N GLN A 12 -28.33 -14.66 -45.46
CA GLN A 12 -28.31 -13.48 -44.60
C GLN A 12 -27.96 -13.81 -43.15
N GLN A 13 -28.49 -14.89 -42.58
CA GLN A 13 -28.15 -15.35 -41.23
C GLN A 13 -26.70 -15.85 -41.15
N ILE A 14 -26.21 -16.53 -42.19
CA ILE A 14 -24.80 -16.97 -42.28
C ILE A 14 -23.87 -15.75 -42.33
N GLN A 15 -24.26 -14.71 -43.08
CA GLN A 15 -23.49 -13.47 -43.21
C GLN A 15 -23.53 -12.63 -41.93
N GLU A 16 -24.64 -12.67 -41.19
CA GLU A 16 -24.80 -12.00 -39.90
C GLU A 16 -24.03 -12.72 -38.78
N LEU A 17 -24.03 -14.06 -38.77
CA LEU A 17 -23.20 -14.88 -37.89
C LEU A 17 -21.70 -14.69 -38.20
N GLY A 18 -21.33 -14.62 -39.48
CA GLY A 18 -19.97 -14.31 -39.92
C GLY A 18 -19.51 -12.92 -39.47
N LYS A 19 -20.39 -11.90 -39.53
CA LYS A 19 -20.12 -10.57 -38.98
C LYS A 19 -20.01 -10.57 -37.46
N LYS A 20 -20.83 -11.36 -36.74
CA LYS A 20 -20.73 -11.49 -35.28
C LYS A 20 -19.42 -12.15 -34.85
N ILE A 21 -18.97 -13.19 -35.56
CA ILE A 21 -17.69 -13.87 -35.33
C ILE A 21 -16.49 -12.97 -35.71
N ALA A 22 -16.63 -12.14 -36.75
CA ALA A 22 -15.62 -11.14 -37.10
C ALA A 22 -15.58 -9.97 -36.09
N SER A 23 -16.72 -9.63 -35.46
CA SER A 23 -16.80 -8.59 -34.43
C SER A 23 -16.40 -9.06 -33.03
N SER A 24 -16.29 -10.37 -32.80
CA SER A 24 -15.52 -10.91 -31.68
C SER A 24 -14.04 -10.77 -32.01
N GLU A 25 -13.59 -9.52 -32.10
CA GLU A 25 -12.19 -9.17 -32.05
C GLU A 25 -11.63 -9.75 -30.75
N ILE A 26 -10.82 -10.79 -30.87
CA ILE A 26 -9.88 -11.15 -29.81
C ILE A 26 -8.93 -9.97 -29.77
N SER A 27 -9.21 -9.00 -28.90
CA SER A 27 -8.34 -7.86 -28.73
C SER A 27 -6.99 -8.43 -28.26
N GLU A 28 -5.98 -8.33 -29.11
CA GLU A 28 -4.58 -8.46 -28.69
C GLU A 28 -4.32 -7.30 -27.73
N GLN A 29 -4.76 -7.45 -26.47
CA GLN A 29 -4.36 -6.57 -25.40
C GLN A 29 -2.86 -6.77 -25.21
N SER A 30 -2.08 -5.91 -25.86
CA SER A 30 -0.64 -5.82 -25.63
C SER A 30 -0.41 -5.67 -24.12
N PHE A 31 0.12 -6.72 -23.53
CA PHE A 31 0.36 -6.76 -22.10
C PHE A 31 1.54 -5.86 -21.78
N VAL A 32 1.26 -4.65 -21.28
CA VAL A 32 2.29 -3.70 -20.87
C VAL A 32 2.78 -4.06 -19.48
N LEU A 33 4.03 -4.52 -19.40
CA LEU A 33 4.74 -4.72 -18.14
C LEU A 33 4.95 -3.37 -17.44
N LYS A 34 4.20 -3.11 -16.37
CA LYS A 34 4.33 -1.90 -15.56
C LYS A 34 3.94 -2.16 -14.10
N THR A 35 4.52 -1.40 -13.19
CA THR A 35 4.08 -1.38 -11.79
C THR A 35 2.72 -0.68 -11.65
N PRO A 36 1.92 -1.02 -10.62
CA PRO A 36 0.71 -0.28 -10.29
C PRO A 36 0.98 1.22 -10.09
N LYS A 37 0.03 2.06 -10.52
CA LYS A 37 0.14 3.53 -10.40
C LYS A 37 0.48 3.92 -8.96
N GLY A 38 1.53 4.74 -8.78
CA GLY A 38 1.96 5.24 -7.48
C GLY A 38 2.79 4.24 -6.65
N THR A 39 3.23 3.13 -7.25
CA THR A 39 4.16 2.16 -6.67
C THR A 39 5.44 2.08 -7.52
N ARG A 40 6.54 1.60 -6.94
CA ARG A 40 7.83 1.49 -7.64
C ARG A 40 8.65 0.33 -7.11
N ASP A 41 9.38 -0.31 -8.00
CA ASP A 41 10.48 -1.19 -7.64
C ASP A 41 11.65 -0.39 -7.10
N ARG A 42 12.49 -1.04 -6.29
CA ARG A 42 13.74 -0.47 -5.77
C ARG A 42 14.92 -1.26 -6.30
N SER A 43 15.87 -0.58 -6.91
CA SER A 43 17.10 -1.23 -7.41
C SER A 43 18.00 -1.67 -6.25
N PRO A 44 18.99 -2.57 -6.47
CA PRO A 44 19.92 -3.00 -5.43
C PRO A 44 20.64 -1.83 -4.72
N VAL A 45 21.00 -0.78 -5.47
CA VAL A 45 21.63 0.43 -4.91
C VAL A 45 20.65 1.17 -3.98
N GLN A 46 19.38 1.30 -4.38
CA GLN A 46 18.36 1.94 -3.56
C GLN A 46 18.05 1.12 -2.31
N MET A 47 18.02 -0.20 -2.42
CA MET A 47 17.83 -1.10 -1.28
C MET A 47 18.97 -1.03 -0.29
N ARG A 48 20.23 -1.01 -0.74
CA ARG A 48 21.39 -0.83 0.14
C ARG A 48 21.30 0.44 0.98
N ILE A 49 20.91 1.56 0.36
CA ILE A 49 20.75 2.82 1.09
C ILE A 49 19.57 2.74 2.05
N LEU A 50 18.46 2.13 1.63
CA LEU A 50 17.28 1.96 2.48
C LEU A 50 17.59 1.10 3.72
N GLU A 51 18.35 0.03 3.57
CA GLU A 51 18.80 -0.84 4.67
C GLU A 51 19.70 -0.08 5.65
N GLN A 52 20.65 0.72 5.15
CA GLN A 52 21.49 1.59 5.99
C GLN A 52 20.65 2.59 6.78
N VAL A 53 19.69 3.24 6.13
CA VAL A 53 18.77 4.19 6.77
C VAL A 53 17.94 3.48 7.85
N PHE A 54 17.37 2.31 7.55
CA PHE A 54 16.64 1.52 8.53
C PHE A 54 17.49 1.08 9.71
N GLY A 55 18.76 0.70 9.49
CA GLY A 55 19.69 0.36 10.56
C GLY A 55 19.86 1.50 11.56
N VAL A 56 20.16 2.71 11.08
CA VAL A 56 20.33 3.92 11.93
C VAL A 56 19.07 4.21 12.75
N ILE A 57 17.90 4.11 12.11
CA ILE A 57 16.60 4.36 12.75
C ILE A 57 16.32 3.31 13.84
N GLN A 58 16.50 2.03 13.51
CA GLN A 58 16.31 0.92 14.44
C GLN A 58 17.24 1.03 15.63
N ASP A 59 18.51 1.37 15.42
CA ASP A 59 19.49 1.56 16.49
C ASP A 59 19.14 2.75 17.38
N CYS A 60 18.56 3.82 16.82
CA CYS A 60 18.01 4.91 17.61
C CYS A 60 16.87 4.45 18.53
N PHE A 61 15.93 3.65 18.02
CA PHE A 61 14.81 3.15 18.83
C PHE A 61 15.24 2.12 19.87
N LYS A 62 16.14 1.20 19.50
CA LYS A 62 16.69 0.18 20.42
C LYS A 62 17.44 0.82 21.59
N ARG A 63 18.18 1.91 21.36
CA ARG A 63 18.82 2.72 22.42
C ARG A 63 17.83 3.36 23.40
N HIS A 64 16.55 3.40 23.07
CA HIS A 64 15.46 3.91 23.92
C HIS A 64 14.52 2.79 24.42
N ASP A 65 15.00 1.55 24.46
CA ASP A 65 14.29 0.36 24.94
C ASP A 65 12.98 0.06 24.18
N ALA A 66 12.87 0.51 22.93
CA ALA A 66 11.72 0.21 22.11
C ALA A 66 11.88 -1.17 21.45
N VAL A 67 10.84 -2.00 21.53
CA VAL A 67 10.78 -3.32 20.88
C VAL A 67 10.14 -3.22 19.49
N SER A 68 10.55 -4.08 18.56
CA SER A 68 9.91 -4.19 17.25
C SER A 68 8.66 -5.06 17.32
N ILE A 69 7.60 -4.63 16.65
CA ILE A 69 6.44 -5.49 16.36
C ILE A 69 6.13 -5.46 14.86
N GLU A 70 5.44 -6.47 14.38
CA GLU A 70 4.86 -6.52 13.05
C GLU A 70 3.36 -6.82 13.14
N THR A 71 2.59 -6.24 12.23
CA THR A 71 1.17 -6.51 12.06
C THR A 71 0.93 -6.91 10.60
N PRO A 72 -0.15 -7.67 10.30
CA PRO A 72 -0.51 -7.99 8.93
C PRO A 72 -0.64 -6.76 8.03
N VAL A 73 -0.51 -6.97 6.71
CA VAL A 73 -0.61 -5.88 5.71
C VAL A 73 -2.04 -5.39 5.52
N PHE A 74 -3.01 -6.26 5.75
CA PHE A 74 -4.44 -5.98 5.75
C PHE A 74 -5.00 -6.12 7.17
N GLU A 75 -6.05 -5.37 7.43
CA GLU A 75 -6.85 -5.43 8.65
C GLU A 75 -8.32 -5.66 8.24
N LEU A 76 -9.14 -6.11 9.19
CA LEU A 76 -10.59 -6.15 8.99
C LEU A 76 -11.07 -4.74 8.65
N LYS A 77 -11.94 -4.62 7.63
CA LYS A 77 -12.45 -3.33 7.17
C LYS A 77 -13.10 -2.52 8.29
N GLU A 78 -13.79 -3.19 9.21
CA GLU A 78 -14.40 -2.59 10.39
C GLU A 78 -13.38 -1.91 11.33
N VAL A 79 -12.16 -2.44 11.45
CA VAL A 79 -11.11 -1.87 12.31
C VAL A 79 -10.66 -0.49 11.80
N LEU A 80 -10.67 -0.30 10.48
CA LEU A 80 -10.29 0.97 9.84
C LEU A 80 -11.48 1.93 9.65
N THR A 81 -12.70 1.44 9.77
CA THR A 81 -13.91 2.23 9.52
C THR A 81 -14.11 3.28 10.63
N GLY A 82 -14.44 4.51 10.23
CA GLY A 82 -14.74 5.60 11.17
C GLY A 82 -13.53 6.23 11.86
N LYS A 83 -12.30 5.77 11.59
CA LYS A 83 -11.07 6.33 12.18
C LYS A 83 -10.51 7.53 11.42
N TYR A 84 -10.77 7.60 10.12
CA TYR A 84 -10.09 8.52 9.20
C TYR A 84 -11.01 9.56 8.56
N GLY A 85 -12.28 9.64 8.98
CA GLY A 85 -13.24 10.61 8.43
C GLY A 85 -13.33 10.53 6.90
N GLU A 86 -13.14 11.66 6.21
CA GLU A 86 -13.14 11.74 4.75
C GLU A 86 -12.01 10.94 4.08
N GLU A 87 -10.86 10.79 4.75
CA GLU A 87 -9.70 10.04 4.25
C GLU A 87 -9.98 8.53 4.18
N SER A 88 -11.05 8.04 4.82
CA SER A 88 -11.47 6.64 4.71
C SER A 88 -11.74 6.20 3.26
N LYS A 89 -12.11 7.15 2.38
CA LYS A 89 -12.29 6.91 0.93
C LYS A 89 -10.99 6.54 0.22
N LEU A 90 -9.84 6.88 0.82
CA LEU A 90 -8.52 6.63 0.28
C LEU A 90 -7.97 5.24 0.67
N ILE A 91 -8.73 4.43 1.41
CA ILE A 91 -8.31 3.09 1.81
C ILE A 91 -8.46 2.13 0.62
N TYR A 92 -7.48 1.24 0.46
CA TYR A 92 -7.56 0.12 -0.47
C TYR A 92 -8.35 -1.02 0.17
N ASN A 93 -9.50 -1.36 -0.40
CA ASN A 93 -10.29 -2.53 -0.01
C ASN A 93 -9.88 -3.72 -0.88
N LEU A 94 -9.81 -4.90 -0.27
CA LEU A 94 -9.66 -6.15 -1.00
C LEU A 94 -11.01 -6.53 -1.61
N GLU A 95 -10.95 -7.37 -2.65
CA GLU A 95 -12.15 -7.93 -3.26
C GLU A 95 -12.84 -8.89 -2.29
N ASP A 96 -14.17 -8.89 -2.30
CA ASP A 96 -14.96 -9.83 -1.53
C ASP A 96 -14.92 -11.21 -2.20
N GLN A 97 -14.43 -12.19 -1.46
CA GLN A 97 -14.30 -13.58 -1.92
C GLN A 97 -15.22 -14.52 -1.12
N GLY A 98 -16.28 -13.98 -0.49
CA GLY A 98 -17.24 -14.75 0.32
C GLY A 98 -16.80 -14.97 1.77
N GLY A 99 -15.88 -14.14 2.27
CA GLY A 99 -15.29 -14.26 3.60
C GLY A 99 -15.24 -12.92 4.34
N GLU A 100 -14.19 -12.73 5.13
CA GLU A 100 -13.98 -11.48 5.86
C GLU A 100 -13.71 -10.31 4.90
N LEU A 101 -14.33 -9.16 5.17
CA LEU A 101 -14.04 -7.95 4.42
C LEU A 101 -12.73 -7.34 4.91
N LEU A 102 -11.74 -7.29 4.02
CA LEU A 102 -10.39 -6.84 4.34
C LEU A 102 -10.02 -5.53 3.64
N SER A 103 -9.15 -4.76 4.28
CA SER A 103 -8.62 -3.51 3.76
C SER A 103 -7.12 -3.40 4.08
N LEU A 104 -6.33 -2.85 3.16
CA LEU A 104 -4.91 -2.58 3.43
C LEU A 104 -4.77 -1.50 4.50
N ARG A 105 -3.76 -1.65 5.37
CA ARG A 105 -3.47 -0.69 6.43
C ARG A 105 -3.13 0.71 5.88
N TYR A 106 -3.85 1.71 6.36
CA TYR A 106 -3.67 3.12 6.00
C TYR A 106 -2.47 3.78 6.70
N ASP A 107 -2.18 3.31 7.91
CA ASP A 107 -1.03 3.69 8.73
C ASP A 107 -0.58 2.51 9.64
N LEU A 108 0.39 2.77 10.53
CA LEU A 108 0.88 1.81 11.54
C LEU A 108 0.35 2.08 12.97
N THR A 109 -0.60 3.00 13.12
CA THR A 109 -1.14 3.43 14.42
C THR A 109 -2.41 2.65 14.76
N VAL A 110 -3.35 2.55 13.83
CA VAL A 110 -4.59 1.78 14.05
C VAL A 110 -4.32 0.28 14.20
N PRO A 111 -3.47 -0.37 13.35
CA PRO A 111 -3.05 -1.75 13.58
C PRO A 111 -2.42 -1.97 14.96
N PHE A 112 -1.66 -1.01 15.45
CA PHE A 112 -1.08 -1.08 16.79
C PHE A 112 -2.12 -0.98 17.90
N ALA A 113 -3.08 -0.04 17.79
CA ALA A 113 -4.15 0.09 18.78
C ALA A 113 -4.94 -1.22 18.90
N ARG A 114 -5.27 -1.84 17.76
CA ARG A 114 -5.88 -3.18 17.73
C ARG A 114 -4.96 -4.23 18.38
N TYR A 115 -3.66 -4.23 18.09
CA TYR A 115 -2.70 -5.17 18.69
C TYR A 115 -2.66 -5.06 20.22
N VAL A 116 -2.60 -3.84 20.75
CA VAL A 116 -2.59 -3.58 22.20
C VAL A 116 -3.89 -4.06 22.85
N ALA A 117 -5.03 -3.72 22.25
CA ALA A 117 -6.34 -4.10 22.77
C ALA A 117 -6.55 -5.63 22.77
N MET A 118 -6.22 -6.28 21.66
CA MET A 118 -6.37 -7.73 21.48
C MET A 118 -5.52 -8.54 22.46
N ASN A 119 -4.29 -8.07 22.75
CA ASN A 119 -3.36 -8.76 23.65
C ASN A 119 -3.45 -8.25 25.11
N LYS A 120 -4.35 -7.32 25.42
CA LYS A 120 -4.51 -6.71 26.75
C LYS A 120 -3.20 -6.14 27.31
N ILE A 121 -2.41 -5.51 26.45
CA ILE A 121 -1.11 -4.94 26.82
C ILE A 121 -1.34 -3.61 27.52
N MET A 122 -0.86 -3.48 28.77
CA MET A 122 -1.02 -2.25 29.55
C MET A 122 0.03 -1.18 29.24
N SER A 123 1.25 -1.60 28.88
CA SER A 123 2.35 -0.70 28.56
C SER A 123 3.34 -1.38 27.63
N ILE A 124 3.73 -0.70 26.55
CA ILE A 124 4.74 -1.17 25.62
C ILE A 124 5.44 0.02 24.96
N LYS A 125 6.77 0.05 24.99
CA LYS A 125 7.58 0.93 24.15
C LYS A 125 7.90 0.18 22.88
N ARG A 126 7.38 0.64 21.75
CA ARG A 126 7.57 -0.05 20.46
C ARG A 126 8.05 0.88 19.35
N TYR A 127 8.60 0.26 18.32
CA TYR A 127 8.73 0.85 17.00
C TYR A 127 8.23 -0.11 15.93
N GLN A 128 7.80 0.44 14.80
CA GLN A 128 7.41 -0.33 13.62
C GLN A 128 7.85 0.43 12.38
N ILE A 129 8.53 -0.29 11.49
CA ILE A 129 8.90 0.19 10.15
C ILE A 129 8.16 -0.70 9.16
N GLY A 130 7.29 -0.12 8.35
CA GLY A 130 6.44 -0.91 7.46
C GLY A 130 5.85 -0.07 6.34
N LYS A 131 5.52 -0.75 5.24
CA LYS A 131 4.79 -0.13 4.13
C LYS A 131 3.33 0.10 4.49
N VAL A 132 2.79 1.23 4.05
CA VAL A 132 1.37 1.61 4.18
C VAL A 132 0.82 2.04 2.82
N TYR A 133 -0.50 1.99 2.69
CA TYR A 133 -1.18 2.12 1.41
C TYR A 133 -2.25 3.19 1.45
N ARG A 134 -2.17 4.16 0.54
CA ARG A 134 -3.14 5.26 0.44
C ARG A 134 -3.47 5.50 -1.01
N ARG A 135 -4.75 5.58 -1.37
CA ARG A 135 -5.23 5.89 -2.72
C ARG A 135 -5.12 7.38 -3.06
N ASP A 136 -4.08 8.04 -2.57
CA ASP A 136 -3.78 9.43 -2.91
C ASP A 136 -3.70 9.62 -4.43
N GLN A 137 -4.05 10.83 -4.88
CA GLN A 137 -3.77 11.24 -6.25
C GLN A 137 -2.25 11.43 -6.36
N PRO A 138 -1.55 10.58 -7.13
CA PRO A 138 -0.10 10.57 -7.09
C PRO A 138 0.43 11.83 -7.77
N ALA A 139 1.05 12.69 -6.99
CA ALA A 139 1.87 13.80 -7.45
C ALA A 139 3.33 13.36 -7.32
N MET A 140 3.84 12.66 -8.34
CA MET A 140 5.18 12.06 -8.33
C MET A 140 6.26 13.10 -8.01
N ASN A 141 6.13 14.30 -8.58
CA ASN A 141 7.04 15.43 -8.37
C ASN A 141 7.03 15.96 -6.92
N ARG A 142 5.98 15.63 -6.14
CA ARG A 142 5.80 16.03 -4.74
C ARG A 142 5.97 14.87 -3.76
N GLY A 143 6.46 13.71 -4.22
CA GLY A 143 6.69 12.54 -3.37
C GLY A 143 5.42 11.89 -2.81
N ARG A 144 4.24 12.12 -3.42
CA ARG A 144 2.99 11.45 -3.03
C ARG A 144 2.88 10.10 -3.73
N PHE A 145 3.17 9.04 -2.98
CA PHE A 145 3.10 7.65 -3.43
C PHE A 145 1.86 6.96 -2.86
N ARG A 146 1.42 5.89 -3.52
CA ARG A 146 0.33 5.03 -3.04
C ARG A 146 0.82 3.90 -2.14
N GLU A 147 2.11 3.58 -2.23
CA GLU A 147 2.83 2.68 -1.33
C GLU A 147 4.11 3.38 -0.85
N PHE A 148 4.29 3.51 0.45
CA PHE A 148 5.51 4.07 1.04
C PHE A 148 5.77 3.53 2.45
N TYR A 149 7.02 3.65 2.91
CA TYR A 149 7.39 3.25 4.27
C TYR A 149 7.00 4.33 5.28
N GLN A 150 6.33 3.91 6.34
CA GLN A 150 6.21 4.68 7.57
C GLN A 150 7.14 4.11 8.63
N CYS A 151 7.63 5.00 9.48
CA CYS A 151 8.43 4.68 10.64
C CYS A 151 7.76 5.33 11.85
N VAL A 152 7.17 4.51 12.72
CA VAL A 152 6.42 4.99 13.89
C VAL A 152 7.05 4.43 15.15
N SER A 153 7.32 5.32 16.11
CA SER A 153 7.72 4.98 17.47
C SER A 153 6.74 5.60 18.45
N VAL A 154 6.65 5.06 19.66
CA VAL A 154 5.81 5.61 20.75
C VAL A 154 6.13 7.08 21.06
N PHE A 155 7.31 7.57 20.65
CA PHE A 155 7.73 8.97 20.80
C PHE A 155 7.28 9.92 19.68
N GLY A 156 6.65 9.44 18.60
CA GLY A 156 6.19 10.27 17.48
C GLY A 156 6.23 9.59 16.11
N LEU A 157 5.56 10.21 15.12
CA LEU A 157 5.53 9.80 13.71
C LEU A 157 6.80 10.32 13.00
N CYS A 158 7.62 9.43 12.44
CA CYS A 158 8.71 9.80 11.54
C CYS A 158 8.25 9.56 10.10
N VAL A 159 7.85 10.63 9.40
CA VAL A 159 7.49 10.57 7.97
C VAL A 159 8.75 10.80 7.14
N PHE A 160 9.16 9.80 6.37
CA PHE A 160 10.22 9.95 5.38
C PHE A 160 9.63 10.50 4.08
N LEU A 161 9.81 11.80 3.83
CA LEU A 161 9.53 12.39 2.52
C LEU A 161 10.77 12.24 1.63
N TYR A 162 10.63 11.47 0.56
CA TYR A 162 11.66 11.29 -0.45
C TYR A 162 11.61 12.46 -1.44
N HIS A 163 12.48 13.46 -1.30
CA HIS A 163 12.70 14.47 -2.33
C HIS A 163 14.17 14.45 -2.75
N SER A 164 14.38 14.28 -4.06
CA SER A 164 15.64 14.33 -4.82
C SER A 164 16.96 14.31 -4.02
N SER A 165 17.65 13.17 -4.10
CA SER A 165 19.08 12.98 -3.76
C SER A 165 19.55 13.25 -2.32
N HIS A 166 18.69 13.61 -1.37
CA HIS A 166 19.05 13.74 0.04
C HIS A 166 18.08 12.98 0.96
N TYR A 167 18.60 12.05 1.76
CA TYR A 167 17.85 11.36 2.81
C TYR A 167 17.84 12.24 4.07
N PHE A 168 16.70 12.82 4.41
CA PHE A 168 16.52 13.56 5.67
C PHE A 168 15.80 12.69 6.70
N VAL A 169 16.45 12.44 7.85
CA VAL A 169 15.84 11.77 9.02
C VAL A 169 15.44 12.86 10.01
N GLY A 170 14.15 13.19 10.08
CA GLY A 170 13.60 14.12 11.07
C GLY A 170 12.86 13.35 12.17
N ILE A 171 13.40 13.32 13.40
CA ILE A 171 12.67 12.79 14.56
C ILE A 171 11.85 13.92 15.15
N TRP A 172 10.52 13.82 15.07
CA TRP A 172 9.61 14.74 15.74
C TRP A 172 9.54 14.38 17.23
N LYS A 173 10.17 15.19 18.10
CA LYS A 173 9.94 15.18 19.56
C LYS A 173 9.31 16.52 19.96
N GLY A 174 7.99 16.59 20.01
CA GLY A 174 7.29 17.82 20.41
C GLY A 174 7.64 19.03 19.52
N PRO A 175 7.51 20.30 20.00
CA PRO A 175 7.64 21.49 19.17
C PRO A 175 9.07 21.79 18.67
N VAL A 176 10.03 20.88 18.88
CA VAL A 176 11.43 21.06 18.47
C VAL A 176 11.84 19.93 17.52
N CYS A 177 11.89 20.25 16.23
CA CYS A 177 12.53 19.41 15.23
C CYS A 177 14.04 19.41 15.49
N ARG A 178 14.59 18.32 16.04
CA ARG A 178 16.05 18.13 16.07
C ARG A 178 16.46 17.38 14.80
N TYR A 179 17.13 18.09 13.91
CA TYR A 179 17.79 17.53 12.74
C TYR A 179 18.91 16.59 13.18
N PHE A 180 18.87 15.34 12.72
CA PHE A 180 19.97 14.40 12.91
C PHE A 180 20.81 14.39 11.63
N ASP A 181 21.98 15.02 11.67
CA ASP A 181 22.97 14.98 10.60
C ASP A 181 23.84 13.72 10.80
N PRO A 182 23.75 12.70 9.93
CA PRO A 182 24.55 11.49 10.05
C PRO A 182 26.07 11.73 9.91
N GLY A 183 26.51 12.95 9.57
CA GLY A 183 27.92 13.35 9.53
C GLY A 183 28.52 13.84 10.85
N ARG A 184 27.73 14.12 11.90
CA ARG A 184 28.27 14.54 13.22
C ARG A 184 28.25 13.40 14.22
N ARG A 185 29.41 12.81 14.47
CA ARG A 185 29.69 12.15 15.76
C ARG A 185 29.70 13.24 16.84
N GLY A 186 28.75 13.16 17.77
CA GLY A 186 28.63 14.03 18.95
C GLY A 186 27.50 13.53 19.83
#